data_AF-A0A6N9VFD5-F1
#
_entry.id   AF-A0A6N9VFD5-F1
#
_cell.length_a   1.000
_cell.length_b   1.000
_cell.length_c   1.000
_cell.angle_alpha   90.00
_cell.angle_beta   90.00
_cell.angle_gamma   90.00
#
_symmetry.space_group_name_H-M   'P 1'
#
loop_
_entity.id
_entity.type
_entity.pdbx_description
1 polymer ?
#
loop_
_entity_poly.entity_id
_entity_poly.type
_entity_poly.pdbx_seq_one_letter_code
_entity_poly.pdbx_strand_id
1 'polypeptide(L)'
;SRAVSMVMQPGEAIMFWSTLMHASHPHDGKSDRMRMGFASRYVPTSVRVYPDTEVIEEYGGSVSLERYGAVLVAGQDAYGHNRLTDRTTRG
;
A
#
# COMPACT_ATOMS: atom_id res chain seq x y z
N SER A 1 -9.98 -24.62 11.27
CA SER A 1 -9.29 -23.41 10.75
C SER A 1 -8.31 -22.90 11.81
N ARG A 2 -7.12 -22.42 11.43
CA ARG A 2 -6.12 -21.78 12.34
C ARG A 2 -6.03 -20.25 12.14
N ALA A 3 -6.96 -19.66 11.38
CA ALA A 3 -7.01 -18.23 11.17
C ALA A 3 -7.32 -17.50 12.49
N VAL A 4 -6.73 -16.33 12.69
CA VAL A 4 -6.92 -15.48 13.88
C VAL A 4 -7.50 -14.14 13.43
N SER A 5 -8.53 -13.67 14.14
CA SER A 5 -9.14 -12.37 13.88
C SER A 5 -8.27 -11.24 14.44
N MET A 6 -8.08 -10.19 13.64
CA MET A 6 -7.42 -8.96 14.05
C MET A 6 -8.44 -7.83 14.16
N VAL A 7 -9.00 -7.63 15.35
CA VAL A 7 -9.94 -6.54 15.62
C VAL A 7 -9.15 -5.32 16.07
N MET A 8 -9.52 -4.14 15.56
CA MET A 8 -8.79 -2.90 15.79
C MET A 8 -9.76 -1.74 16.05
N GLN A 9 -9.34 -0.79 16.87
CA GLN A 9 -10.01 0.49 17.11
C GLN A 9 -9.54 1.55 16.10
N PRO A 10 -10.33 2.63 15.88
CA PRO A 10 -9.90 3.75 15.04
C PRO A 10 -8.57 4.34 15.53
N GLY A 11 -7.57 4.40 14.65
CA GLY A 11 -6.22 4.91 14.95
C GLY A 11 -5.17 3.84 15.24
N GLU A 12 -5.57 2.58 15.46
CA GLU A 12 -4.62 1.48 15.59
C GLU A 12 -4.08 1.03 14.22
N ALA A 13 -2.90 0.41 14.24
CA ALA A 13 -2.24 -0.14 13.05
C ALA A 13 -1.75 -1.58 13.30
N ILE A 14 -1.70 -2.38 12.24
CA ILE A 14 -1.04 -3.69 12.23
C ILE A 14 0.03 -3.71 11.13
N MET A 15 1.18 -4.30 11.45
CA MET A 15 2.24 -4.57 10.49
C MET A 15 2.28 -6.05 10.16
N PHE A 16 2.29 -6.38 8.87
CA PHE A 16 2.42 -7.75 8.40
C PHE A 16 3.10 -7.77 7.02
N TRP A 17 3.78 -8.88 6.72
CA TRP A 17 4.31 -9.12 5.38
C TRP A 17 3.18 -9.34 4.40
N SER A 18 3.27 -8.79 3.18
CA SER A 18 2.27 -9.05 2.13
C SER A 18 2.17 -10.54 1.76
N THR A 19 3.22 -11.32 2.00
CA THR A 19 3.28 -12.78 1.81
C THR A 19 2.63 -13.58 2.95
N LEU A 20 2.25 -12.95 4.06
CA LEU A 20 1.47 -13.59 5.12
C LEU A 20 0.09 -13.99 4.58
N MET A 21 -0.40 -15.19 4.90
CA MET A 21 -1.79 -15.55 4.63
C MET A 21 -2.73 -14.58 5.35
N HIS A 22 -3.50 -13.79 4.60
CA HIS A 22 -4.41 -12.79 5.13
C HIS A 22 -5.72 -12.76 4.34
N ALA A 23 -6.80 -12.38 5.03
CA ALA A 23 -8.14 -12.22 4.47
C ALA A 23 -8.94 -11.25 5.36
N SER A 24 -10.18 -10.94 4.97
CA SER A 24 -11.14 -10.26 5.83
C SER A 24 -12.43 -11.05 5.93
N HIS A 25 -13.10 -10.95 7.08
CA HIS A 25 -14.47 -11.43 7.24
C HIS A 25 -15.44 -10.70 6.28
N PRO A 26 -16.57 -11.32 5.92
CA PRO A 26 -17.68 -10.57 5.33
C PRO A 26 -18.19 -9.51 6.32
N HIS A 27 -18.86 -8.49 5.79
CA HIS A 27 -19.60 -7.56 6.61
C HIS A 27 -21.05 -8.07 6.76
N ASP A 28 -21.41 -8.57 7.95
CA ASP A 28 -22.71 -9.21 8.24
C ASP A 28 -23.95 -8.29 8.09
N GLY A 29 -23.75 -6.99 7.83
CA GLY A 29 -24.85 -6.04 7.61
C GLY A 29 -25.63 -5.65 8.87
N LYS A 30 -25.14 -6.01 10.07
CA LYS A 30 -25.78 -5.66 11.36
C LYS A 30 -25.62 -4.18 11.75
N SER A 31 -24.89 -3.41 10.95
CA SER A 31 -24.68 -1.97 11.12
C SER A 31 -24.63 -1.33 9.74
N ASP A 32 -25.12 -0.10 9.62
CA ASP A 32 -24.99 0.69 8.39
C ASP A 32 -23.65 1.43 8.28
N ARG A 33 -22.74 1.23 9.24
CA ARG A 33 -21.43 1.88 9.26
C ARG A 33 -20.42 1.09 8.43
N MET A 34 -19.80 1.75 7.44
CA MET A 34 -18.70 1.15 6.71
C MET A 34 -17.45 0.94 7.59
N ARG A 35 -16.65 -0.07 7.24
CA ARG A 35 -15.29 -0.25 7.76
C ARG A 35 -14.29 0.30 6.75
N MET A 36 -13.39 1.17 7.20
CA MET A 36 -12.29 1.69 6.39
C MET A 36 -10.95 1.23 6.97
N GLY A 37 -10.09 0.70 6.11
CA GLY A 37 -8.68 0.43 6.44
C GLY A 37 -7.79 1.16 5.46
N PHE A 38 -6.69 1.74 5.94
CA PHE A 38 -5.71 2.42 5.11
C PHE A 38 -4.40 1.63 5.14
N ALA A 39 -3.87 1.26 3.98
CA ALA A 39 -2.67 0.45 3.87
C ALA A 39 -1.55 1.24 3.17
N SER A 40 -0.45 1.45 3.87
CA SER A 40 0.83 1.87 3.28
C SER A 40 1.74 0.65 3.11
N ARG A 41 2.49 0.60 2.01
CA ARG A 41 3.40 -0.50 1.67
C ARG A 41 4.82 0.02 1.59
N TYR A 42 5.77 -0.69 2.19
CA TYR A 42 7.15 -0.27 2.31
C TYR A 42 8.10 -1.33 1.76
N VAL A 43 9.16 -0.88 1.10
CA VAL A 43 10.27 -1.72 0.63
C VAL A 43 11.60 -0.99 0.90
N PRO A 44 12.72 -1.72 1.09
CA PRO A 44 14.05 -1.11 1.10
C PRO A 44 14.38 -0.44 -0.24
N THR A 45 15.27 0.56 -0.23
CA THR A 45 15.69 1.31 -1.44
C THR A 45 16.33 0.43 -2.50
N SER A 46 16.89 -0.73 -2.12
CA SER A 46 17.44 -1.72 -3.04
C SER A 46 16.40 -2.42 -3.93
N VAL A 47 15.12 -2.37 -3.58
CA VAL A 47 14.03 -2.95 -4.39
C VAL A 47 13.71 -2.01 -5.55
N ARG A 48 13.50 -2.58 -6.74
CA ARG A 48 13.00 -1.85 -7.91
C ARG A 48 11.47 -1.81 -7.88
N VAL A 49 10.92 -0.60 -7.89
CA VAL A 49 9.48 -0.35 -7.90
C VAL A 49 9.05 -0.01 -9.32
N TYR A 50 8.11 -0.78 -9.86
CA TYR A 50 7.65 -0.67 -11.26
C TYR A 50 8.80 -0.70 -12.29
N PRO A 51 9.66 -1.73 -12.29
CA PRO A 51 10.71 -1.85 -13.30
C PRO A 51 10.09 -1.93 -14.70
N ASP A 52 10.63 -1.15 -15.64
CA ASP A 52 10.25 -1.16 -17.05
C ASP A 52 8.73 -0.99 -17.30
N THR A 53 8.05 -0.30 -16.39
CA THR A 53 6.58 -0.14 -16.37
C THR A 53 6.21 1.34 -16.29
N GLU A 54 5.40 1.81 -17.24
CA GLU A 54 4.88 3.20 -17.26
C GLU A 54 3.36 3.27 -17.02
N VAL A 55 2.66 2.14 -17.12
CA VAL A 55 1.20 2.06 -16.95
C VAL A 55 0.88 0.80 -16.15
N ILE A 56 -0.05 0.93 -15.20
CA ILE A 56 -0.65 -0.21 -14.48
C ILE A 56 -1.99 -0.51 -15.11
N GLU A 57 -2.21 -1.76 -15.50
CA GLU A 57 -3.49 -2.27 -16.00
C GLU A 57 -4.04 -3.32 -15.04
N GLU A 58 -4.96 -2.91 -14.17
CA GLU A 58 -5.51 -3.78 -13.12
C GLU A 58 -6.97 -3.42 -12.80
N TYR A 59 -7.73 -4.38 -12.24
CA TYR A 59 -9.12 -4.19 -11.81
C TYR A 59 -10.06 -3.61 -12.89
N GLY A 60 -9.76 -3.86 -14.17
CA GLY A 60 -10.52 -3.32 -15.30
C GLY A 60 -10.23 -1.85 -15.62
N GLY A 61 -9.19 -1.26 -15.04
CA GLY A 61 -8.75 0.11 -15.28
C GLY A 61 -7.29 0.21 -15.72
N SER A 62 -6.92 1.39 -16.22
CA SER A 62 -5.55 1.73 -16.61
C SER A 62 -5.14 3.03 -15.92
N VAL A 63 -3.93 3.05 -15.35
CA VAL A 63 -3.39 4.19 -14.60
C VAL A 63 -1.97 4.47 -15.06
N SER A 64 -1.73 5.69 -15.55
CA SER A 64 -0.39 6.19 -15.92
C SER A 64 0.46 6.46 -14.67
N LEU A 65 1.75 6.09 -14.76
CA LEU A 65 2.75 6.37 -13.73
C LEU A 65 3.45 7.72 -13.91
N GLU A 66 3.07 8.55 -14.89
CA GLU A 66 3.69 9.85 -15.16
C GLU A 66 3.84 10.72 -13.90
N ARG A 67 2.81 10.79 -13.06
CA ARG A 67 2.80 11.56 -11.79
C ARG A 67 2.98 10.70 -10.54
N TYR A 68 3.37 9.43 -10.71
CA TYR A 68 3.72 8.55 -9.61
C TYR A 68 5.15 8.81 -9.13
N GLY A 69 5.37 8.64 -7.82
CA GLY A 69 6.70 8.56 -7.24
C GLY A 69 6.64 7.83 -5.90
N ALA A 70 7.63 6.96 -5.64
CA ALA A 70 7.82 6.43 -4.29
C ALA A 70 8.28 7.56 -3.35
N VAL A 71 8.02 7.42 -2.05
CA VAL A 71 8.42 8.41 -1.04
C VAL A 71 9.52 7.81 -0.17
N LEU A 72 10.66 8.49 -0.08
CA LEU A 72 11.72 8.14 0.86
C LEU A 72 11.31 8.57 2.28
N VAL A 73 10.70 7.64 3.03
CA VAL A 73 10.15 7.93 4.36
C VAL A 73 11.20 7.96 5.48
N ALA A 74 12.37 7.36 5.26
CA ALA A 74 13.49 7.35 6.20
C ALA A 74 14.80 6.98 5.49
N GLY A 75 15.93 7.42 6.04
CA GLY A 75 17.26 7.06 5.54
C GLY A 75 17.66 7.80 4.26
N GLN A 76 18.36 7.10 3.36
CA GLN A 76 18.92 7.65 2.11
C GLN A 76 18.74 6.63 0.97
N ASP A 77 18.57 7.12 -0.26
CA ASP A 77 18.59 6.29 -1.47
C ASP A 77 19.99 6.30 -2.11
N ALA A 78 20.71 5.19 -1.96
CA ALA A 78 22.03 4.99 -2.57
C ALA A 78 21.97 4.28 -3.93
N TYR A 79 20.80 3.83 -4.38
CA TYR A 79 20.64 3.06 -5.62
C TYR A 79 20.17 3.94 -6.78
N GLY A 80 19.28 4.90 -6.52
CA GLY A 80 18.83 5.88 -7.50
C GLY A 80 18.04 5.30 -8.69
N HIS A 81 17.60 4.03 -8.62
CA HIS A 81 16.85 3.38 -9.70
C HIS A 81 15.33 3.58 -9.61
N ASN A 82 14.82 4.19 -8.54
CA ASN A 82 13.37 4.41 -8.34
C ASN A 82 13.01 5.88 -8.60
N ARG A 83 11.86 6.12 -9.23
CA ARG A 83 11.26 7.46 -9.31
C ARG A 83 10.76 7.88 -7.93
N LEU A 84 11.34 8.95 -7.36
CA LEU A 84 10.96 9.48 -6.05
C LEU A 84 10.16 10.78 -6.17
N THR A 85 9.29 11.04 -5.19
CA THR A 85 8.67 12.36 -4.95
C THR A 85 8.83 12.79 -3.50
N ASP A 86 9.07 14.08 -3.29
CA ASP A 86 9.23 14.72 -1.98
C ASP A 86 8.04 15.58 -1.57
N ARG A 87 7.07 15.76 -2.48
CA ARG A 87 5.91 16.64 -2.31
C ARG A 87 4.65 16.02 -2.88
N THR A 88 3.51 16.53 -2.42
CA THR A 88 2.22 16.16 -2.97
C THR A 88 1.93 16.97 -4.24
N THR A 89 0.84 16.63 -4.94
CA THR A 89 0.38 17.42 -6.10
C THR A 89 -0.17 18.79 -5.73
N ARG A 90 -0.24 19.12 -4.44
CA ARG A 90 -0.72 20.41 -3.89
C ARG A 90 0.40 21.27 -3.29
N GLY A 91 1.66 20.89 -3.48
CA GLY A 91 2.77 21.43 -2.69
C GLY A 91 2.79 20.86 -1.28
#